data_AF-A0A966XEL1-F1
#
_entry.id   AF-A0A966XEL1-F1
#
_cell.length_a   1.000
_cell.length_b   1.000
_cell.length_c   1.000
_cell.angle_alpha   90.00
_cell.angle_beta   90.00
_cell.angle_gamma   90.00
#
_symmetry.space_group_name_H-M   'P 1'
#
loop_
_entity.id
_entity.type
_entity.pdbx_description
1 polymer ?
#
loop_
_entity_poly.entity_id
_entity_poly.type
_entity_poly.pdbx_seq_one_letter_code
_entity_poly.pdbx_strand_id
1 'polypeptide(L)'
;MADTSHGTGGLSFDKSKRTWPSELNILLALVIIIILFEIIGQTAPYMRGQSFLFDTKDRFDSIFNEARLKIIILQVAIIGIIALGVTQVIITAGIDLSSGPLVAATAMIAMSLAQTELVNGFPNPKAVFGTWAMDLPVVIPVVAGLVFGAMIGAINGTFIAIFRIPPFIATLGMFLICRGIALWWSGGNPISFPTESFAFIGS
;
A
#
# COMPACT_ATOMS: atom_id res chain seq x y z
N MET A 1 30.91 17.49 48.33
CA MET A 1 30.21 16.85 47.21
C MET A 1 30.36 17.75 46.01
N ALA A 2 31.24 17.41 45.08
CA ALA A 2 31.54 18.24 43.93
C ALA A 2 30.52 17.95 42.83
N ASP A 3 29.62 18.89 42.57
CA ASP A 3 28.81 18.94 41.35
C ASP A 3 29.75 19.23 40.19
N THR A 4 30.11 18.20 39.43
CA THR A 4 30.94 18.33 38.25
C THR A 4 30.11 18.92 37.10
N SER A 5 30.25 20.22 36.88
CA SER A 5 29.82 20.90 35.66
C SER A 5 30.78 20.54 34.51
N HIS A 6 30.55 19.38 33.88
CA HIS A 6 31.22 19.06 32.62
C HIS A 6 30.25 19.23 31.46
N GLY A 7 30.42 20.33 30.73
CA GLY A 7 29.74 20.65 29.49
C GLY A 7 29.88 22.14 29.18
N THR A 8 30.73 22.48 28.20
CA THR A 8 31.02 23.84 27.73
C THR A 8 29.72 24.59 27.39
N GLY A 9 29.32 25.58 28.22
CA GLY A 9 28.18 26.45 27.92
C GLY A 9 27.31 26.93 29.08
N GLY A 10 27.62 26.63 30.35
CA GLY A 10 26.88 27.18 31.50
C GLY A 10 25.41 26.76 31.60
N LEU A 11 24.97 25.80 30.79
CA LEU A 11 23.63 25.23 30.86
C LEU A 11 23.62 24.13 31.92
N SER A 12 23.01 24.41 33.07
CA SER A 12 22.66 23.40 34.06
C SER A 12 21.54 22.53 33.49
N PHE A 13 21.68 21.20 33.56
CA PHE A 13 20.65 20.27 33.11
C PHE A 13 19.40 20.39 34.00
N ASP A 14 18.41 21.14 33.52
CA ASP A 14 17.11 21.32 34.20
C ASP A 14 16.27 20.04 34.10
N LYS A 15 16.31 19.22 35.15
CA LYS A 15 15.53 17.97 35.24
C LYS A 15 14.01 18.19 35.15
N SER A 16 13.51 19.42 35.34
CA SER A 16 12.07 19.71 35.24
C SER A 16 11.55 19.77 33.80
N LYS A 17 12.45 20.01 32.83
CA LYS A 17 12.12 20.06 31.39
C LYS A 17 12.40 18.74 30.69
N ARG A 18 11.95 17.64 31.29
CA ARG A 18 12.00 16.33 30.65
C ARG A 18 10.95 16.30 29.54
N THR A 19 11.36 16.63 28.33
CA THR A 19 10.56 16.44 27.13
C THR A 19 10.29 14.96 26.96
N TRP A 20 9.03 14.61 26.70
CA TRP A 20 8.66 13.23 26.45
C TRP A 20 9.32 12.76 25.15
N PRO A 21 9.75 11.49 25.04
CA PRO A 21 10.26 10.94 23.79
C PRO A 21 9.23 11.13 22.66
N SER A 22 9.69 11.46 21.46
CA SER A 22 8.81 11.75 20.32
C SER A 22 7.90 10.57 19.95
N GLU A 23 8.36 9.36 20.21
CA GLU A 23 7.66 8.09 20.01
C GLU A 23 6.44 7.98 20.93
N LEU A 24 6.54 8.51 22.14
CA LEU A 24 5.47 8.47 23.12
C LEU A 24 4.35 9.44 22.75
N ASN A 25 4.68 10.56 22.11
CA ASN A 25 3.69 11.47 21.53
C ASN A 25 2.90 10.80 20.39
N ILE A 26 3.59 10.02 19.54
CA ILE A 26 2.95 9.26 18.45
C ILE A 26 2.05 8.17 19.03
N LEU A 27 2.52 7.43 20.03
CA LEU A 27 1.73 6.40 20.70
C LEU A 27 0.47 7.00 21.35
N LEU A 28 0.60 8.12 22.06
CA LEU A 28 -0.53 8.82 22.66
C LEU A 28 -1.53 9.30 21.61
N ALA A 29 -1.05 9.88 20.51
CA ALA A 29 -1.90 10.30 19.40
C ALA A 29 -2.69 9.11 18.82
N LEU A 30 -2.02 7.96 18.62
CA LEU A 30 -2.67 6.74 18.14
C LEU A 30 -3.76 6.26 19.11
N VAL A 31 -3.48 6.20 20.40
CA VAL A 31 -4.45 5.79 21.43
C VAL A 31 -5.67 6.72 21.43
N ILE A 32 -5.45 8.03 21.36
CA ILE A 32 -6.52 9.03 21.30
C ILE A 32 -7.38 8.80 20.05
N ILE A 33 -6.76 8.59 18.89
CA ILE A 33 -7.46 8.31 17.62
C ILE A 33 -8.31 7.05 17.76
N ILE A 34 -7.75 5.97 18.31
CA ILE A 34 -8.47 4.70 18.51
C ILE A 34 -9.69 4.91 19.41
N ILE A 35 -9.51 5.55 20.58
CA ILE A 35 -10.61 5.82 21.52
C ILE A 35 -11.70 6.66 20.85
N LEU A 36 -11.31 7.70 20.13
CA LEU A 36 -12.24 8.58 19.45
C LEU A 36 -13.06 7.81 18.39
N PHE A 37 -12.42 7.00 17.55
CA PHE A 37 -13.12 6.19 16.55
C PHE A 37 -13.97 5.08 17.18
N GLU A 38 -13.55 4.53 18.32
CA GLU A 38 -14.32 3.53 19.06
C GLU A 38 -15.59 4.15 19.66
N ILE A 39 -15.48 5.32 20.30
CA ILE A 39 -16.63 6.08 20.82
C ILE A 39 -17.59 6.45 19.69
N ILE A 40 -17.06 6.98 18.58
CA ILE A 40 -17.89 7.36 17.42
C ILE A 40 -18.59 6.12 16.83
N GLY A 41 -17.88 5.01 16.66
CA GLY A 41 -18.43 3.76 16.13
C GLY A 41 -19.57 3.17 16.98
N GLN A 42 -19.53 3.40 18.29
CA GLN A 42 -20.58 2.95 19.20
C GLN A 42 -21.75 3.96 19.31
N THR A 43 -21.46 5.26 19.32
CA THR A 43 -22.45 6.32 19.63
C THR A 43 -23.15 6.90 18.40
N ALA A 44 -22.47 6.98 17.25
CA ALA A 44 -23.02 7.63 16.06
C ALA A 44 -24.16 6.80 15.43
N PRO A 45 -25.36 7.39 15.20
CA PRO A 45 -26.54 6.67 14.71
C PRO A 45 -26.31 5.90 13.40
N TYR A 46 -25.49 6.44 12.50
CA TYR A 46 -25.17 5.89 11.19
C TYR A 46 -24.07 4.82 11.22
N MET A 47 -23.30 4.74 12.31
CA MET A 47 -22.17 3.81 12.46
C MET A 47 -22.41 2.76 13.54
N ARG A 48 -23.61 2.73 14.16
CA ARG A 48 -23.95 1.87 15.30
C ARG A 48 -23.45 0.43 15.13
N GLY A 49 -22.40 0.09 15.88
CA GLY A 49 -21.76 -1.23 15.94
C GLY A 49 -20.77 -1.52 14.81
N GLN A 50 -20.23 -0.48 14.18
CA GLN A 50 -19.03 -0.54 13.35
C GLN A 50 -17.86 0.10 14.10
N SER A 51 -17.44 -0.57 15.18
CA SER A 51 -16.26 -0.20 15.93
C SER A 51 -14.98 -0.35 15.10
N PHE A 52 -13.98 0.48 15.41
CA PHE A 52 -12.72 0.51 14.67
C PHE A 52 -11.87 -0.72 15.00
N LEU A 53 -11.67 -0.97 16.30
CA LEU A 53 -10.76 -2.02 16.78
C LEU A 53 -11.51 -3.23 17.31
N PHE A 54 -12.57 -3.03 18.09
CA PHE A 54 -13.29 -4.12 18.74
C PHE A 54 -14.51 -4.57 17.94
N ASP A 55 -14.95 -5.81 18.13
CA ASP A 55 -16.20 -6.29 17.54
C ASP A 55 -17.32 -6.35 18.59
N THR A 56 -18.15 -5.30 18.63
CA THR A 56 -19.26 -5.20 19.60
C THR A 56 -20.51 -5.96 19.17
N LYS A 57 -20.48 -6.65 18.02
CA LYS A 57 -21.65 -7.31 17.41
C LYS A 57 -21.48 -8.83 17.27
N ASP A 58 -20.43 -9.40 17.85
CA ASP A 58 -20.10 -10.84 17.77
C ASP A 58 -20.23 -11.39 16.34
N ARG A 59 -19.73 -10.62 15.36
CA ARG A 59 -19.69 -11.00 13.94
C ARG A 59 -18.55 -11.98 13.68
N PHE A 60 -17.53 -11.95 14.53
CA PHE A 60 -16.35 -12.80 14.48
C PHE A 60 -16.15 -13.52 15.81
N ASP A 61 -15.44 -14.63 15.81
CA ASP A 61 -15.09 -15.41 17.02
C ASP A 61 -14.06 -14.70 17.91
N SER A 62 -13.56 -13.53 17.48
CA SER A 62 -12.53 -12.72 18.13
C SER A 62 -13.11 -11.42 18.70
N ILE A 63 -12.47 -10.91 19.76
CA ILE A 63 -12.79 -9.58 20.34
C ILE A 63 -12.50 -8.42 19.38
N PHE A 64 -11.73 -8.66 18.33
CA PHE A 64 -11.28 -7.65 17.38
C PHE A 64 -12.11 -7.65 16.10
N ASN A 65 -12.25 -6.47 15.49
CA ASN A 65 -12.85 -6.33 14.17
C ASN A 65 -11.86 -6.79 13.09
N GLU A 66 -11.81 -8.09 12.86
CA GLU A 66 -10.86 -8.75 11.96
C GLU A 66 -10.90 -8.19 10.54
N ALA A 67 -12.09 -7.90 10.01
CA ALA A 67 -12.23 -7.33 8.66
C ALA A 67 -11.54 -5.96 8.53
N ARG A 68 -11.67 -5.09 9.54
CA ARG A 68 -11.03 -3.76 9.53
C ARG A 68 -9.53 -3.87 9.70
N LEU A 69 -9.07 -4.68 10.65
CA LEU A 69 -7.65 -4.92 10.88
C LEU A 69 -6.97 -5.51 9.64
N LYS A 70 -7.61 -6.49 9.00
CA LYS A 70 -7.11 -7.09 7.75
C LYS A 70 -6.95 -6.05 6.64
N ILE A 71 -7.94 -5.17 6.43
CA ILE A 71 -7.85 -4.10 5.43
C ILE A 71 -6.71 -3.14 5.76
N ILE A 72 -6.56 -2.73 7.02
CA ILE A 72 -5.47 -1.84 7.46
C ILE A 72 -4.11 -2.48 7.20
N ILE A 73 -3.93 -3.75 7.62
CA ILE A 73 -2.68 -4.49 7.44
C ILE A 73 -2.37 -4.64 5.95
N LEU A 74 -3.34 -5.05 5.12
CA LEU A 74 -3.15 -5.20 3.68
C LEU A 74 -2.78 -3.87 3.00
N GLN A 75 -3.42 -2.76 3.39
CA GLN A 75 -3.14 -1.45 2.81
C GLN A 75 -1.75 -0.93 3.22
N VAL A 76 -1.35 -1.13 4.47
CA VAL A 76 -0.01 -0.77 4.96
C VAL A 76 1.06 -1.68 4.34
N ALA A 77 0.78 -2.97 4.15
CA ALA A 77 1.70 -3.91 3.53
C ALA A 77 2.07 -3.49 2.11
N ILE A 78 1.12 -3.02 1.30
CA ILE A 78 1.38 -2.51 -0.05
C ILE A 78 2.38 -1.34 0.00
N ILE A 79 2.15 -0.36 0.87
CA ILE A 79 3.03 0.80 1.04
C ILE A 79 4.42 0.36 1.53
N GLY A 80 4.48 -0.59 2.48
CA GLY A 80 5.73 -1.13 3.01
C GLY A 80 6.58 -1.82 1.94
N ILE A 81 5.97 -2.64 1.09
CA ILE A 81 6.67 -3.33 -0.01
C ILE A 81 7.22 -2.31 -1.02
N ILE A 82 6.42 -1.30 -1.38
CA ILE A 82 6.86 -0.21 -2.28
C ILE A 82 8.04 0.55 -1.66
N ALA A 83 7.95 0.85 -0.36
CA ALA A 83 9.00 1.58 0.36
C ALA A 83 10.34 0.83 0.34
N LEU A 84 10.36 -0.51 0.41
CA LEU A 84 11.59 -1.29 0.27
C LEU A 84 12.26 -1.07 -1.10
N GLY A 85 11.48 -1.02 -2.18
CA GLY A 85 11.98 -0.73 -3.53
C GLY A 85 12.46 0.71 -3.68
N VAL A 86 11.65 1.68 -3.26
CA VAL A 86 11.99 3.11 -3.31
C VAL A 86 13.22 3.45 -2.45
N THR A 87 13.45 2.72 -1.35
CA THR A 87 14.66 2.86 -0.53
C THR A 87 15.93 2.67 -1.37
N GLN A 88 15.96 1.68 -2.27
CA GLN A 88 17.12 1.46 -3.15
C GLN A 88 17.35 2.64 -4.09
N VAL A 89 16.28 3.26 -4.61
CA VAL A 89 16.37 4.46 -5.44
C VAL A 89 16.92 5.65 -4.64
N ILE A 90 16.46 5.85 -3.41
CA ILE A 90 16.91 6.94 -2.54
C ILE A 90 18.40 6.77 -2.18
N ILE A 91 18.85 5.55 -1.88
CA ILE A 91 20.27 5.28 -1.59
C ILE A 91 21.16 5.66 -2.79
N THR A 92 20.68 5.47 -4.02
CA THR A 92 21.37 5.93 -5.23
C THR A 92 21.26 7.45 -5.50
N ALA A 93 20.82 8.23 -4.51
CA ALA A 93 20.54 9.67 -4.60
C ALA A 93 19.50 10.05 -5.67
N GLY A 94 18.61 9.12 -6.01
CA GLY A 94 17.49 9.32 -6.93
C GLY A 94 16.17 9.64 -6.22
N ILE A 95 15.15 9.93 -7.02
CA ILE A 95 13.75 10.06 -6.58
C ILE A 95 12.89 9.23 -7.53
N ASP A 96 11.97 8.44 -6.98
CA ASP A 96 10.96 7.73 -7.78
C ASP A 96 9.54 8.12 -7.36
N LEU A 97 8.89 8.89 -8.24
CA LEU A 97 7.49 9.28 -8.10
C LEU A 97 6.54 8.26 -8.75
N SER A 98 7.03 7.41 -9.66
CA SER A 98 6.21 6.57 -10.53
C SER A 98 5.63 5.33 -9.85
N SER A 99 6.11 4.97 -8.66
CA SER A 99 5.75 3.74 -7.95
C SER A 99 4.26 3.57 -7.71
N GLY A 100 3.52 4.65 -7.41
CA GLY A 100 2.07 4.60 -7.20
C GLY A 100 1.30 4.15 -8.45
N PRO A 101 1.34 4.91 -9.56
CA PRO A 101 0.68 4.49 -10.80
C PRO A 101 1.24 3.23 -11.43
N LEU A 102 2.52 2.91 -11.20
CA LEU A 102 3.10 1.64 -11.63
C LEU A 102 2.41 0.45 -10.95
N VAL A 103 2.13 0.55 -9.64
CA VAL A 103 1.35 -0.48 -8.93
C VAL A 103 -0.06 -0.58 -9.49
N ALA A 104 -0.71 0.54 -9.83
CA ALA A 104 -2.01 0.49 -10.48
C ALA A 104 -1.97 -0.22 -11.86
N ALA A 105 -1.00 0.13 -12.71
CA ALA A 105 -0.85 -0.46 -14.03
C ALA A 105 -0.49 -1.96 -13.97
N THR A 106 0.47 -2.34 -13.12
CA THR A 106 0.83 -3.75 -12.86
C THR A 106 -0.36 -4.53 -12.33
N ALA A 107 -1.14 -3.97 -11.40
CA ALA A 107 -2.34 -4.61 -10.86
C ALA A 107 -3.40 -4.84 -11.96
N MET A 108 -3.61 -3.89 -12.87
CA MET A 108 -4.54 -4.08 -13.99
C MET A 108 -4.10 -5.24 -14.89
N ILE A 109 -2.81 -5.31 -15.24
CA ILE A 109 -2.27 -6.39 -16.09
C ILE A 109 -2.36 -7.75 -15.38
N ALA A 110 -1.89 -7.83 -14.14
CA ALA A 110 -1.93 -9.07 -13.37
C ALA A 110 -3.38 -9.55 -13.14
N MET A 111 -4.28 -8.65 -12.76
CA MET A 111 -5.68 -8.99 -12.55
C MET A 111 -6.38 -9.42 -13.84
N SER A 112 -6.01 -8.87 -15.00
CA SER A 112 -6.57 -9.27 -16.30
C SER A 112 -6.26 -10.73 -16.65
N LEU A 113 -5.11 -11.24 -16.20
CA LEU A 113 -4.66 -12.62 -16.41
C LEU A 113 -5.04 -13.56 -15.26
N ALA A 114 -5.51 -13.00 -14.14
CA ALA A 114 -5.95 -13.75 -12.99
C ALA A 114 -7.46 -14.04 -13.01
N GLN A 115 -8.18 -13.62 -14.04
CA GLN A 115 -9.64 -13.72 -14.08
C GLN A 115 -10.11 -15.16 -14.26
N THR A 116 -11.24 -15.50 -13.62
CA THR A 116 -11.93 -16.77 -13.89
C THR A 116 -12.89 -16.64 -15.08
N GLU A 117 -13.08 -17.71 -15.83
CA GLU A 117 -14.02 -17.76 -16.95
C GLU A 117 -15.47 -17.65 -16.48
N LEU A 118 -15.81 -18.29 -15.36
CA LEU A 118 -17.17 -18.41 -14.88
C LEU A 118 -17.34 -17.78 -13.50
N VAL A 119 -18.31 -16.87 -13.39
CA VAL A 119 -18.74 -16.25 -12.13
C VAL A 119 -20.17 -16.72 -11.84
N ASN A 120 -20.36 -17.48 -10.76
CA ASN A 120 -21.66 -18.05 -10.38
C ASN A 120 -22.32 -18.88 -11.50
N GLY A 121 -21.53 -19.58 -12.31
CA GLY A 121 -22.01 -20.40 -13.43
C GLY A 121 -22.32 -19.64 -14.72
N PHE A 122 -22.08 -18.33 -14.77
CA PHE A 122 -22.23 -17.50 -15.97
C PHE A 122 -20.86 -16.99 -16.47
N PRO A 123 -20.72 -16.68 -17.77
CA PRO A 123 -19.50 -16.05 -18.30
C PRO A 123 -19.16 -14.77 -17.52
N ASN A 124 -17.87 -14.57 -17.26
CA ASN A 124 -17.39 -13.43 -16.49
C ASN A 124 -17.83 -12.10 -17.14
N PRO A 125 -18.64 -11.28 -16.45
CA PRO A 125 -19.18 -10.04 -17.02
C PRO A 125 -18.11 -8.95 -17.21
N LYS A 126 -16.92 -9.12 -16.62
CA LYS A 126 -15.80 -8.19 -16.69
C LYS A 126 -14.56 -8.80 -17.33
N ALA A 127 -14.73 -9.81 -18.19
CA ALA A 127 -13.62 -10.40 -18.92
C ALA A 127 -12.87 -9.34 -19.74
N VAL A 128 -11.57 -9.17 -19.47
CA VAL A 128 -10.69 -8.24 -20.20
C VAL A 128 -10.16 -8.89 -21.48
N PHE A 129 -9.89 -10.19 -21.42
CA PHE A 129 -9.37 -10.98 -22.52
C PHE A 129 -10.33 -12.10 -22.92
N GLY A 130 -10.01 -12.80 -24.01
CA GLY A 130 -10.75 -14.00 -24.43
C GLY A 130 -10.49 -15.20 -23.51
N THR A 131 -11.17 -16.31 -23.79
CA THR A 131 -11.08 -17.57 -23.02
C THR A 131 -9.65 -18.10 -22.86
N TRP A 132 -8.73 -17.77 -23.77
CA TRP A 132 -7.32 -18.18 -23.71
C TRP A 132 -6.52 -17.58 -22.53
N ALA A 133 -7.01 -16.51 -21.91
CA ALA A 133 -6.35 -15.81 -20.81
C ALA A 133 -7.13 -15.90 -19.47
N MET A 134 -8.09 -16.81 -19.40
CA MET A 134 -8.91 -17.07 -18.21
C MET A 134 -8.43 -18.35 -17.51
N ASP A 135 -8.67 -18.44 -16.20
CA ASP A 135 -8.35 -19.60 -15.35
C ASP A 135 -6.89 -20.05 -15.43
N LEU A 136 -5.99 -19.09 -15.62
CA LEU A 136 -4.56 -19.34 -15.68
C LEU A 136 -4.00 -19.69 -14.28
N PRO A 137 -2.97 -20.55 -14.20
CA PRO A 137 -2.24 -20.80 -12.96
C PRO A 137 -1.71 -19.50 -12.36
N VAL A 138 -1.79 -19.37 -11.03
CA VAL A 138 -1.41 -18.17 -10.27
C VAL A 138 -0.02 -17.60 -10.59
N VAL A 139 0.90 -18.45 -11.03
CA VAL A 139 2.27 -18.05 -11.42
C VAL A 139 2.26 -17.08 -12.60
N ILE A 140 1.34 -17.25 -13.56
CA ILE A 140 1.29 -16.45 -14.78
C ILE A 140 0.96 -14.97 -14.52
N PRO A 141 -0.15 -14.61 -13.84
CA PRO A 141 -0.44 -13.21 -13.53
C PRO A 141 0.62 -12.57 -12.63
N VAL A 142 1.21 -13.32 -11.70
CA VAL A 142 2.30 -12.83 -10.84
C VAL A 142 3.54 -12.51 -11.68
N VAL A 143 3.99 -13.43 -12.54
CA VAL A 143 5.15 -13.21 -13.41
C VAL A 143 4.89 -12.06 -14.39
N ALA A 144 3.69 -11.96 -14.95
CA ALA A 144 3.33 -10.85 -15.85
C ALA A 144 3.45 -9.48 -15.15
N GLY A 145 2.94 -9.37 -13.91
CA GLY A 145 3.08 -8.16 -13.11
C GLY A 145 4.55 -7.82 -12.80
N LEU A 146 5.35 -8.83 -12.41
CA LEU A 146 6.78 -8.66 -12.14
C LEU A 146 7.57 -8.23 -13.37
N VAL A 147 7.30 -8.84 -14.53
CA VAL A 147 7.96 -8.50 -15.81
C VAL A 147 7.61 -7.07 -16.20
N PHE A 148 6.35 -6.65 -16.10
CA PHE A 148 5.96 -5.28 -16.41
C PHE A 148 6.62 -4.28 -15.45
N GLY A 149 6.61 -4.56 -14.13
CA GLY A 149 7.29 -3.73 -13.14
C GLY A 149 8.79 -3.59 -13.40
N ALA A 150 9.47 -4.71 -13.68
CA ALA A 150 10.89 -4.73 -14.00
C ALA A 150 11.21 -3.98 -15.31
N MET A 151 10.36 -4.10 -16.32
CA MET A 151 10.50 -3.37 -17.58
C MET A 151 10.42 -1.85 -17.36
N ILE A 152 9.42 -1.37 -16.62
CA ILE A 152 9.29 0.06 -16.31
C ILE A 152 10.47 0.55 -15.46
N GLY A 153 10.89 -0.23 -14.47
CA GLY A 153 12.09 0.05 -13.67
C GLY A 153 13.35 0.15 -14.53
N ALA A 154 13.52 -0.75 -15.50
CA ALA A 154 14.64 -0.74 -16.44
C ALA A 154 14.62 0.49 -17.35
N ILE A 155 13.44 0.89 -17.84
CA ILE A 155 13.27 2.11 -18.66
C ILE A 155 13.68 3.36 -17.86
N ASN A 156 13.14 3.52 -16.65
CA ASN A 156 13.50 4.64 -15.77
C ASN A 156 14.99 4.62 -15.44
N GLY A 157 15.53 3.46 -15.06
CA GLY A 157 16.95 3.27 -14.76
C GLY A 157 17.85 3.62 -15.94
N THR A 158 17.46 3.25 -17.16
CA THR A 158 18.20 3.54 -18.39
C THR A 158 18.21 5.05 -18.68
N PHE A 159 17.06 5.72 -18.58
CA PHE A 159 16.96 7.17 -18.77
C PHE A 159 17.80 7.97 -17.77
N ILE A 160 17.87 7.49 -16.53
CA ILE A 160 18.63 8.15 -15.49
C ILE A 160 20.13 7.84 -15.64
N ALA A 161 20.51 6.55 -15.74
CA ALA A 161 21.91 6.13 -15.70
C ALA A 161 22.67 6.41 -17.00
N ILE A 162 22.03 6.21 -18.16
CA ILE A 162 22.69 6.33 -19.47
C ILE A 162 22.42 7.70 -20.07
N PHE A 163 21.14 8.09 -20.16
CA PHE A 163 20.75 9.35 -20.78
C PHE A 163 20.92 10.58 -19.87
N ARG A 164 21.27 10.36 -18.59
CA ARG A 164 21.53 11.41 -17.59
C ARG A 164 20.37 12.40 -17.43
N ILE A 165 19.15 11.91 -17.63
CA ILE A 165 17.94 12.71 -17.37
C ILE A 165 17.75 12.82 -15.85
N PRO A 166 17.43 14.00 -15.29
CA PRO A 166 17.14 14.13 -13.87
C PRO A 166 16.06 13.14 -13.40
N PRO A 167 16.27 12.38 -12.30
CA PRO A 167 15.36 11.33 -11.84
C PRO A 167 13.92 11.78 -11.66
N PHE A 168 13.72 12.99 -11.13
CA PHE A 168 12.40 13.58 -10.96
C PHE A 168 11.64 13.68 -12.29
N ILE A 169 12.30 14.12 -13.37
CA ILE A 169 11.67 14.31 -14.69
C ILE A 169 11.33 12.95 -15.31
N ALA A 170 12.28 12.01 -15.28
CA ALA A 170 12.08 10.67 -15.83
C ALA A 170 10.91 9.95 -15.13
N THR A 171 10.88 9.97 -13.80
CA THR A 171 9.85 9.27 -13.02
C THR A 171 8.51 10.00 -12.99
N LEU A 172 8.48 11.34 -13.08
CA LEU A 172 7.23 12.07 -13.28
C LEU A 172 6.61 11.77 -14.65
N GLY A 173 7.42 11.70 -15.72
CA GLY A 173 6.96 11.26 -17.03
C GLY A 173 6.38 9.84 -16.98
N MET A 174 7.10 8.93 -16.31
CA MET A 174 6.63 7.55 -16.15
C MET A 174 5.36 7.43 -15.30
N PHE A 175 5.20 8.29 -14.28
CA PHE A 175 3.98 8.38 -13.49
C PHE A 175 2.76 8.64 -14.38
N LEU A 176 2.86 9.59 -15.31
CA LEU A 176 1.80 9.94 -16.27
C LEU A 176 1.53 8.78 -17.24
N ILE A 177 2.57 8.15 -17.76
CA ILE A 177 2.45 7.00 -18.68
C ILE A 177 1.75 5.83 -17.99
N CYS A 178 2.21 5.42 -16.81
CA CYS A 178 1.62 4.30 -16.07
C CYS A 178 0.17 4.60 -15.67
N ARG A 179 -0.13 5.84 -15.24
CA ARG A 179 -1.50 6.27 -14.94
C ARG A 179 -2.39 6.21 -16.18
N GLY A 180 -1.88 6.65 -17.32
CA GLY A 180 -2.56 6.59 -18.61
C GLY A 180 -2.84 5.14 -19.03
N ILE A 181 -1.84 4.26 -18.91
CA ILE A 181 -1.99 2.82 -19.18
C ILE A 181 -3.07 2.23 -18.28
N ALA A 182 -3.03 2.45 -16.97
CA ALA A 182 -4.02 1.91 -16.06
C ALA A 182 -5.45 2.36 -16.42
N LEU A 183 -5.64 3.66 -16.73
CA LEU A 183 -6.93 4.21 -17.10
C LEU A 183 -7.43 3.68 -18.46
N TRP A 184 -6.55 3.65 -19.46
CA TRP A 184 -6.87 3.18 -20.80
C TRP A 184 -7.18 1.69 -20.83
N TRP A 185 -6.40 0.89 -20.10
CA TRP A 185 -6.52 -0.56 -20.05
C TRP A 185 -7.84 -1.03 -19.45
N SER A 186 -8.26 -0.41 -18.35
CA SER A 186 -9.47 -0.81 -17.64
C SER A 186 -10.72 0.00 -18.03
N GLY A 187 -10.57 0.98 -18.92
CA GLY A 187 -11.62 1.95 -19.23
C GLY A 187 -12.12 2.71 -17.99
N GLY A 188 -11.25 2.89 -16.99
CA GLY A 188 -11.60 3.49 -15.70
C GLY A 188 -12.40 2.58 -14.74
N ASN A 189 -12.67 1.34 -15.11
CA ASN A 189 -13.39 0.39 -14.27
C ASN A 189 -12.43 -0.54 -13.51
N PRO A 190 -12.80 -1.02 -12.32
CA PRO A 190 -12.02 -2.04 -11.63
C PRO A 190 -12.18 -3.40 -12.30
N ILE A 191 -11.04 -4.06 -12.57
CA ILE A 191 -10.96 -5.45 -13.03
C ILE A 191 -11.13 -6.36 -11.81
N SER A 192 -12.00 -7.37 -11.91
CA SER A 192 -12.46 -8.17 -10.78
C SER A 192 -12.66 -9.64 -11.18
N PHE A 193 -13.05 -10.46 -10.20
CA PHE A 193 -13.28 -11.91 -10.33
C PHE A 193 -12.01 -12.71 -10.57
N PRO A 194 -11.06 -12.71 -9.61
CA PRO A 194 -9.87 -13.55 -9.69
C PRO A 194 -10.22 -15.04 -9.54
N THR A 195 -9.34 -15.91 -10.04
CA THR A 195 -9.34 -17.34 -9.71
C THR A 195 -9.13 -17.55 -8.20
N GLU A 196 -9.63 -18.65 -7.65
CA GLU A 196 -9.48 -18.96 -6.21
C GLU A 196 -8.01 -19.00 -5.79
N SER A 197 -7.15 -19.59 -6.62
CA SER A 197 -5.71 -19.67 -6.37
C SER A 197 -5.03 -18.29 -6.26
N PHE A 198 -5.47 -17.31 -7.04
CA PHE A 198 -4.96 -15.94 -6.97
C PHE A 198 -5.57 -15.17 -5.80
N ALA A 199 -6.87 -15.36 -5.55
CA ALA A 199 -7.56 -14.77 -4.40
C ALA A 199 -6.94 -15.21 -3.06
N PHE A 200 -6.50 -16.48 -2.98
CA PHE A 200 -5.88 -17.05 -1.79
C PHE A 200 -4.63 -16.29 -1.31
N ILE A 201 -3.83 -15.73 -2.24
CA ILE A 201 -2.61 -14.97 -1.89
C ILE A 201 -2.95 -13.72 -1.05
N GLY A 202 -4.10 -13.10 -1.29
CA GLY A 202 -4.56 -11.90 -0.59
C GLY A 202 -5.53 -12.16 0.56
N SER A 203 -5.88 -13.42 0.81
CA SER A 203 -6.85 -13.84 1.83
C SER A 203 -6.23 -14.15 3.18
#